data_AF-A0A2E0XS63-F1
#
_entry.id   AF-A0A2E0XS63-F1
#
_cell.length_a   1.000
_cell.length_b   1.000
_cell.length_c   1.000
_cell.angle_alpha   90.00
_cell.angle_beta   90.00
_cell.angle_gamma   90.00
#
_symmetry.space_group_name_H-M   'P 1'
#
loop_
_entity.id
_entity.type
_entity.pdbx_description
1 polymer ?
#
loop_
_entity_poly.entity_id
_entity_poly.type
_entity_poly.pdbx_seq_one_letter_code
_entity_poly.pdbx_strand_id
1 'polypeptide(L)'
;MALITGLSSRSWVRSQNLVLRCMKRIAELASRLHSVPIDWFAPFRDQMCQKHPCLQNVPVGSMIWPCAAYRDGYLERYTAEEMQQLSAAVPEPLSEIGREVVSIHEDWYSGNTLLTTDDVFLAVDFEMSAVSQVRRDLMHISWESETGESNRRTFCIAYLRARGVTFNQSEVSIDWQ
;
A
#
# COMPACT_ATOMS: atom_id res chain seq x y z
N MET A 1 -34.20 -15.14 14.06
CA MET A 1 -34.47 -14.17 12.96
C MET A 1 -34.96 -12.88 13.59
N ALA A 2 -34.10 -11.88 13.70
CA ALA A 2 -34.49 -10.52 14.09
C ALA A 2 -33.90 -9.56 13.06
N LEU A 3 -34.79 -8.97 12.26
CA LEU A 3 -34.48 -7.93 11.27
C LEU A 3 -34.15 -6.64 12.03
N ILE A 4 -32.91 -6.16 11.93
CA ILE A 4 -32.56 -4.78 12.30
C ILE A 4 -32.93 -3.91 11.09
N THR A 5 -34.16 -3.44 11.03
CA THR A 5 -34.62 -2.42 10.08
C THR A 5 -34.81 -1.11 10.82
N GLY A 6 -33.81 -0.22 10.76
CA GLY A 6 -33.93 1.05 11.50
C GLY A 6 -32.77 2.04 11.40
N LEU A 7 -32.15 2.20 10.24
CA LEU A 7 -31.37 3.42 9.97
C LEU A 7 -32.18 4.33 9.06
N SER A 8 -32.49 5.53 9.54
CA SER A 8 -33.12 6.58 8.72
C SER A 8 -32.25 6.93 7.51
N SER A 9 -32.86 7.34 6.39
CA SER A 9 -32.12 7.78 5.19
C SER A 9 -31.11 8.89 5.49
N ARG A 10 -31.41 9.77 6.47
CA ARG A 10 -30.50 10.85 6.91
C ARG A 10 -29.29 10.35 7.71
N SER A 11 -29.46 9.33 8.56
CA SER A 11 -28.35 8.75 9.32
C SER A 11 -27.42 7.94 8.42
N TRP A 12 -27.97 7.28 7.41
CA TRP A 12 -27.21 6.53 6.41
C TRP A 12 -26.41 7.43 5.46
N VAL A 13 -26.99 8.55 5.01
CA VAL A 13 -26.26 9.56 4.21
C VAL A 13 -25.15 10.23 5.04
N ARG A 14 -25.35 10.44 6.34
CA ARG A 14 -24.30 10.98 7.22
C ARG A 14 -23.13 10.01 7.41
N SER A 15 -23.40 8.71 7.59
CA SER A 15 -22.34 7.70 7.71
C SER A 15 -21.55 7.55 6.41
N GLN A 16 -22.21 7.54 5.25
CA GLN A 16 -21.51 7.51 3.96
C GLN A 16 -20.63 8.75 3.72
N ASN A 17 -21.11 9.94 4.07
CA ASN A 17 -20.32 11.17 3.95
C ASN A 17 -19.10 11.21 4.87
N LEU A 18 -19.14 10.48 5.99
CA LEU A 18 -18.00 10.33 6.89
C LEU A 18 -16.97 9.37 6.28
N VAL A 19 -17.41 8.21 5.79
CA VAL A 19 -16.54 7.22 5.12
C VAL A 19 -15.81 7.84 3.93
N LEU A 20 -16.52 8.55 3.06
CA LEU A 20 -15.92 9.24 1.91
C LEU A 20 -14.86 10.28 2.32
N ARG A 21 -15.08 10.99 3.43
CA ARG A 21 -14.11 11.95 3.96
C ARG A 21 -12.89 11.27 4.54
N CYS A 22 -13.07 10.18 5.28
CA CYS A 22 -11.96 9.38 5.80
C CYS A 22 -11.11 8.83 4.64
N MET A 23 -11.73 8.21 3.62
CA MET A 23 -11.02 7.66 2.46
C MET A 23 -10.16 8.71 1.74
N LYS A 24 -10.69 9.93 1.56
CA LYS A 24 -9.91 11.02 0.94
C LYS A 24 -8.68 11.40 1.75
N ARG A 25 -8.82 11.49 3.08
CA ARG A 25 -7.71 11.92 3.95
C ARG A 25 -6.66 10.82 4.13
N ILE A 26 -7.08 9.56 4.18
CA ILE A 26 -6.14 8.42 4.14
C ILE A 26 -5.41 8.41 2.79
N ALA A 27 -6.11 8.70 1.68
CA ALA A 27 -5.48 8.78 0.37
C ALA A 27 -4.47 9.93 0.25
N GLU A 28 -4.75 11.08 0.87
CA GLU A 28 -3.80 12.19 0.99
C GLU A 28 -2.58 11.82 1.82
N LEU A 29 -2.77 11.08 2.92
CA LEU A 29 -1.67 10.55 3.73
C LEU A 29 -0.82 9.57 2.91
N ALA A 30 -1.43 8.66 2.14
CA ALA A 30 -0.73 7.72 1.26
C ALA A 30 0.05 8.45 0.17
N SER A 31 -0.57 9.46 -0.47
CA SER A 31 0.11 10.30 -1.44
C SER A 31 1.36 10.97 -0.88
N ARG A 32 1.29 11.46 0.36
CA ARG A 32 2.45 12.06 1.05
C ARG A 32 3.53 11.03 1.36
N LEU A 33 3.15 9.86 1.87
CA LEU A 33 4.10 8.78 2.18
C LEU A 33 4.85 8.34 0.92
N HIS A 34 4.12 8.10 -0.17
CA HIS A 34 4.68 7.65 -1.43
C HIS A 34 5.51 8.73 -2.16
N SER A 35 5.46 9.98 -1.70
CA SER A 35 6.31 11.08 -2.21
C SER A 35 7.66 11.18 -1.49
N VAL A 36 7.90 10.39 -0.44
CA VAL A 36 9.19 10.35 0.25
C VAL A 36 10.25 9.77 -0.70
N PRO A 37 11.42 10.45 -0.89
CA PRO A 37 12.46 9.99 -1.80
C PRO A 37 12.93 8.58 -1.49
N ILE A 38 13.10 7.71 -2.48
CA ILE A 38 13.42 6.29 -2.25
C ILE A 38 14.88 6.02 -1.85
N ASP A 39 15.75 7.03 -1.89
CA ASP A 39 17.18 6.88 -1.63
C ASP A 39 17.51 6.45 -0.20
N TRP A 40 16.60 6.68 0.76
CA TRP A 40 16.78 6.24 2.15
C TRP A 40 16.93 4.72 2.27
N PHE A 41 16.41 3.96 1.30
CA PHE A 41 16.42 2.50 1.33
C PHE A 41 17.73 1.90 0.83
N ALA A 42 18.55 2.65 0.08
CA ALA A 42 19.78 2.12 -0.52
C ALA A 42 20.77 1.55 0.50
N PRO A 43 21.08 2.22 1.64
CA PRO A 43 21.99 1.66 2.65
C PRO A 43 21.48 0.35 3.26
N PHE A 44 20.16 0.25 3.52
CA PHE A 44 19.55 -0.97 4.02
C PHE A 44 19.64 -2.10 3.00
N ARG A 45 19.32 -1.80 1.73
CA ARG A 45 19.42 -2.76 0.63
C ARG A 45 20.84 -3.30 0.47
N ASP A 46 21.84 -2.44 0.53
CA ASP A 46 23.25 -2.82 0.40
C ASP A 46 23.68 -3.72 1.57
N GLN A 47 23.28 -3.38 2.80
CA GLN A 47 23.51 -4.23 3.98
C GLN A 47 22.85 -5.61 3.81
N MET A 48 21.61 -5.65 3.31
CA MET A 48 20.89 -6.90 3.09
C MET A 48 21.51 -7.75 1.99
N CYS A 49 21.97 -7.16 0.89
CA CYS A 49 22.69 -7.87 -0.17
C CYS A 49 24.05 -8.41 0.29
N GLN A 50 24.73 -7.73 1.21
CA GLN A 50 25.96 -8.23 1.83
C GLN A 50 25.68 -9.42 2.75
N LYS A 51 24.62 -9.34 3.57
CA LYS A 51 24.24 -10.40 4.51
C LYS A 51 23.63 -11.62 3.79
N HIS A 52 22.84 -11.37 2.76
CA HIS A 52 22.08 -12.35 2.00
C HIS A 52 22.34 -12.16 0.49
N PRO A 53 23.39 -12.79 -0.07
CA PRO A 53 23.75 -12.66 -1.49
C PRO A 53 22.62 -13.04 -2.46
N CYS A 54 21.65 -13.84 -2.02
CA CYS A 54 20.46 -14.17 -2.81
C CYS A 54 19.62 -12.94 -3.21
N LEU A 55 19.77 -11.80 -2.53
CA LEU A 55 19.04 -10.58 -2.85
C LEU A 55 19.70 -9.71 -3.93
N GLN A 56 20.93 -10.01 -4.36
CA GLN A 56 21.71 -9.14 -5.26
C GLN A 56 21.02 -8.83 -6.60
N ASN A 57 20.25 -9.79 -7.12
CA ASN A 57 19.55 -9.67 -8.40
C ASN A 57 18.07 -9.25 -8.25
N VAL A 58 17.62 -8.99 -7.02
CA VAL A 58 16.22 -8.59 -6.75
C VAL A 58 16.05 -7.10 -7.08
N PRO A 59 15.14 -6.73 -8.00
CA PRO A 59 14.88 -5.33 -8.34
C PRO A 59 14.43 -4.52 -7.12
N VAL A 60 14.80 -3.24 -7.04
CA VAL A 60 14.42 -2.35 -5.91
C VAL A 60 12.90 -2.23 -5.71
N GLY A 61 12.12 -2.32 -6.79
CA GLY A 61 10.66 -2.31 -6.73
C GLY A 61 10.01 -3.65 -6.35
N SER A 62 10.80 -4.70 -6.12
CA SER A 62 10.26 -6.04 -5.87
C SER A 62 9.38 -6.09 -4.63
N MET A 63 8.33 -6.92 -4.67
CA MET A 63 7.48 -7.24 -3.53
C MET A 63 8.18 -8.13 -2.48
N ILE A 64 9.44 -8.51 -2.72
CA ILE A 64 10.27 -9.26 -1.76
C ILE A 64 10.84 -8.34 -0.67
N TRP A 65 11.16 -7.09 -0.98
CA TRP A 65 11.85 -6.19 -0.05
C TRP A 65 11.14 -5.98 1.29
N PRO A 66 9.80 -5.81 1.35
CA PRO A 66 9.13 -5.62 2.63
C PRO A 66 9.21 -6.87 3.52
N CYS A 67 9.11 -8.06 2.90
CA CYS A 67 9.33 -9.32 3.62
C CYS A 67 10.75 -9.41 4.18
N ALA A 68 11.76 -9.05 3.38
CA ALA A 68 13.16 -9.05 3.81
C ALA A 68 13.45 -7.98 4.87
N ALA A 69 12.78 -6.82 4.82
CA ALA A 69 12.90 -5.74 5.79
C ALA A 69 12.40 -6.17 7.18
N TYR A 70 11.26 -6.85 7.22
CA TYR A 70 10.67 -7.30 8.47
C TYR A 70 11.26 -8.61 9.00
N ARG A 71 11.55 -9.56 8.10
CA ARG A 71 12.03 -10.92 8.44
C ARG A 71 13.06 -11.40 7.43
N ASP A 72 14.31 -11.46 7.86
CA ASP A 72 15.43 -11.93 7.03
C ASP A 72 15.81 -13.40 7.25
N GLY A 73 15.06 -14.12 8.09
CA GLY A 73 15.26 -15.55 8.32
C GLY A 73 14.99 -16.39 7.08
N TYR A 74 15.76 -17.48 6.92
CA TYR A 74 15.62 -18.48 5.85
C TYR A 74 16.06 -18.03 4.45
N LEU A 75 16.52 -16.79 4.28
CA LEU A 75 17.04 -16.29 3.01
C LEU A 75 18.29 -17.05 2.54
N GLU A 76 19.04 -17.66 3.47
CA GLU A 76 20.22 -18.49 3.18
C GLU A 76 19.93 -19.76 2.38
N ARG A 77 18.65 -20.14 2.25
CA ARG A 77 18.20 -21.32 1.49
C ARG A 77 18.06 -21.08 0.00
N TYR A 78 18.11 -19.82 -0.43
CA TYR A 78 17.88 -19.44 -1.81
C TYR A 78 19.17 -18.95 -2.46
N THR A 79 19.26 -19.15 -3.77
CA THR A 79 20.26 -18.55 -4.64
C THR A 79 19.78 -17.19 -5.16
N ALA A 80 20.68 -16.40 -5.76
CA ALA A 80 20.32 -15.12 -6.36
C ALA A 80 19.38 -15.29 -7.55
N GLU A 81 19.58 -16.36 -8.31
CA GLU A 81 18.75 -16.74 -9.45
C GLU A 81 17.34 -17.12 -9.01
N GLU A 82 17.19 -17.93 -7.95
CA GLU A 82 15.86 -18.32 -7.42
C GLU A 82 15.08 -17.11 -6.89
N MET A 83 15.73 -16.19 -6.18
CA MET A 83 15.08 -14.98 -5.69
C MET A 83 14.70 -14.02 -6.82
N GLN A 84 15.54 -13.92 -7.85
CA GLN A 84 15.21 -13.17 -9.06
C GLN A 84 14.00 -13.78 -9.78
N GLN A 85 13.96 -15.11 -9.92
CA GLN A 85 12.82 -15.82 -10.51
C GLN A 85 11.55 -15.64 -9.68
N LEU A 86 11.65 -15.73 -8.36
CA LEU A 86 10.53 -15.47 -7.45
C LEU A 86 10.01 -14.04 -7.64
N SER A 87 10.90 -13.06 -7.70
CA SER A 87 10.53 -11.67 -7.93
C SER A 87 9.82 -11.48 -9.27
N ALA A 88 10.26 -12.17 -10.32
CA ALA A 88 9.68 -12.08 -11.66
C ALA A 88 8.37 -12.88 -11.81
N ALA A 89 8.14 -13.88 -10.94
CA ALA A 89 6.92 -14.68 -10.93
C ALA A 89 5.73 -13.94 -10.31
N VAL A 90 5.98 -12.88 -9.54
CA VAL A 90 4.91 -12.02 -9.05
C VAL A 90 4.28 -11.30 -10.24
N PRO A 91 2.95 -11.36 -10.42
CA PRO A 91 2.29 -10.64 -11.52
C PRO A 91 2.68 -9.15 -11.53
N GLU A 92 2.75 -8.47 -12.69
CA GLU A 92 2.99 -7.00 -12.87
C GLU A 92 1.76 -6.09 -13.11
N PRO A 93 1.41 -5.12 -12.23
CA PRO A 93 0.08 -4.52 -12.15
C PRO A 93 -0.37 -3.93 -13.50
N LEU A 94 -1.68 -3.97 -13.75
CA LEU A 94 -2.25 -3.52 -15.03
C LEU A 94 -2.15 -2.01 -15.22
N SER A 95 -2.15 -1.25 -14.11
CA SER A 95 -2.00 0.21 -14.09
C SER A 95 -0.53 0.61 -14.11
N GLU A 96 -0.23 1.71 -14.79
CA GLU A 96 1.12 2.29 -14.77
C GLU A 96 1.46 2.81 -13.37
N ILE A 97 0.49 3.46 -12.71
CA ILE A 97 0.69 3.92 -11.33
C ILE A 97 0.97 2.75 -10.40
N GLY A 98 0.26 1.62 -10.54
CA GLY A 98 0.50 0.44 -9.71
C GLY A 98 1.94 -0.09 -9.78
N ARG A 99 2.66 0.17 -10.88
CA ARG A 99 4.07 -0.23 -11.07
C ARG A 99 5.06 0.76 -10.46
N GLU A 100 4.61 1.95 -10.08
CA GLU A 100 5.48 2.98 -9.56
C GLU A 100 6.20 2.50 -8.31
N VAL A 101 7.53 2.66 -8.29
CA VAL A 101 8.37 2.31 -7.15
C VAL A 101 8.45 3.50 -6.21
N VAL A 102 7.96 3.31 -4.98
CA VAL A 102 7.82 4.36 -3.97
C VAL A 102 8.24 3.85 -2.59
N SER A 103 8.38 4.76 -1.63
CA SER A 103 8.44 4.40 -0.22
C SER A 103 7.06 3.92 0.22
N ILE A 104 6.97 2.72 0.79
CA ILE A 104 5.72 2.11 1.25
C ILE A 104 5.74 1.85 2.76
N HIS A 105 4.55 1.80 3.37
CA HIS A 105 4.34 1.42 4.76
C HIS A 105 4.42 -0.10 4.96
N GLU A 106 3.89 -0.86 4.00
CA GLU A 106 3.65 -2.30 3.97
C GLU A 106 2.61 -2.83 4.97
N ASP A 107 2.44 -2.21 6.14
CA ASP A 107 1.42 -2.63 7.12
C ASP A 107 0.23 -1.67 7.24
N TRP A 108 -0.27 -1.19 6.10
CA TRP A 108 -1.26 -0.12 6.12
C TRP A 108 -2.67 -0.63 6.35
N TYR A 109 -3.11 -0.55 7.61
CA TYR A 109 -4.49 -0.76 8.02
C TYR A 109 -4.91 0.26 9.11
N SER A 110 -6.17 0.25 9.53
CA SER A 110 -6.74 1.22 10.48
C SER A 110 -6.04 1.22 11.84
N GLY A 111 -5.50 0.09 12.29
CA GLY A 111 -4.75 -0.01 13.55
C GLY A 111 -3.44 0.79 13.53
N ASN A 112 -2.84 0.94 12.35
CA ASN A 112 -1.61 1.70 12.13
C ASN A 112 -1.87 3.12 11.60
N THR A 113 -3.12 3.58 11.67
CA THR A 113 -3.51 4.94 11.28
C THR A 113 -4.15 5.67 12.47
N LEU A 114 -3.50 6.71 12.98
CA LEU A 114 -3.98 7.51 14.09
C LEU A 114 -4.64 8.80 13.59
N LEU A 115 -5.78 9.17 14.18
CA LEU A 115 -6.39 10.49 14.02
C LEU A 115 -6.04 11.36 15.24
N THR A 116 -5.29 12.44 15.01
CA THR A 116 -4.91 13.38 16.08
C THR A 116 -6.09 14.26 16.50
N THR A 117 -5.95 14.93 17.65
CA THR A 117 -6.93 15.92 18.14
C THR A 117 -7.09 17.13 17.22
N ASP A 118 -6.08 17.41 16.39
CA ASP A 118 -6.08 18.50 15.41
C ASP A 118 -6.68 18.08 14.07
N ASP A 119 -7.39 16.93 14.04
CA ASP A 119 -7.98 16.36 12.84
C ASP A 119 -6.93 16.13 11.73
N VAL A 120 -5.82 15.46 12.08
CA VAL A 120 -4.78 15.03 11.13
C VAL A 120 -4.58 13.53 11.24
N PHE A 121 -4.52 12.82 10.10
CA PHE A 121 -4.14 11.41 10.09
C PHE A 121 -2.63 11.25 10.06
N LEU A 122 -2.12 10.32 10.87
CA LEU A 122 -0.72 9.90 10.92
C LEU A 122 -0.63 8.39 10.73
N ALA A 123 0.36 7.95 9.96
CA ALA A 123 0.75 6.54 9.92
C ALA A 123 1.78 6.28 11.04
N VAL A 124 1.74 5.09 11.63
CA VAL A 124 2.65 4.62 12.68
C VAL A 124 3.02 3.18 12.42
N ASP A 125 4.06 2.69 13.10
CA ASP A 125 4.55 1.31 12.99
C ASP A 125 5.20 0.97 11.63
N PHE A 126 6.30 1.67 11.34
CA PHE A 126 7.05 1.58 10.07
C PHE A 126 8.05 0.41 10.02
N GLU A 127 7.92 -0.61 10.88
CA GLU A 127 8.91 -1.70 10.97
C GLU A 127 8.95 -2.59 9.71
N MET A 128 7.89 -2.58 8.92
CA MET A 128 7.81 -3.29 7.63
C MET A 128 8.06 -2.39 6.42
N SER A 129 8.32 -1.10 6.64
CA SER A 129 8.44 -0.12 5.56
C SER A 129 9.67 -0.38 4.70
N ALA A 130 9.49 -0.26 3.39
CA ALA A 130 10.51 -0.53 2.39
C ALA A 130 10.29 0.37 1.17
N VAL A 131 11.18 0.25 0.19
CA VAL A 131 10.88 0.72 -1.17
C VAL A 131 10.37 -0.46 -1.98
N SER A 132 9.19 -0.30 -2.58
CA SER A 132 8.55 -1.32 -3.42
C SER A 132 7.52 -0.67 -4.34
N GLN A 133 6.78 -1.47 -5.10
CA GLN A 133 5.68 -0.99 -5.93
C GLN A 133 4.52 -0.47 -5.06
N VAL A 134 3.96 0.68 -5.44
CA VAL A 134 2.88 1.38 -4.70
C VAL A 134 1.67 0.49 -4.42
N ARG A 135 1.39 -0.48 -5.30
CA ARG A 135 0.27 -1.42 -5.12
C ARG A 135 0.29 -2.16 -3.78
N ARG A 136 1.46 -2.32 -3.14
CA ARG A 136 1.57 -3.01 -1.85
C ARG A 136 0.69 -2.36 -0.78
N ASP A 137 0.84 -1.05 -0.59
CA ASP A 137 0.04 -0.29 0.38
C ASP A 137 -1.43 -0.19 -0.06
N LEU A 138 -1.67 -0.03 -1.37
CA LEU A 138 -3.01 0.19 -1.89
C LEU A 138 -3.88 -1.08 -1.83
N MET A 139 -3.27 -2.27 -1.94
CA MET A 139 -3.94 -3.56 -1.76
C MET A 139 -4.49 -3.74 -0.33
N HIS A 140 -3.75 -3.35 0.70
CA HIS A 140 -4.14 -3.59 2.09
C HIS A 140 -5.28 -2.69 2.56
N ILE A 141 -5.33 -1.45 2.08
CA ILE A 141 -6.41 -0.49 2.38
C ILE A 141 -7.78 -0.97 1.89
N SER A 142 -7.81 -1.85 0.88
CA SER A 142 -9.05 -2.39 0.33
C SER A 142 -9.76 -3.42 1.23
N TRP A 143 -9.03 -4.07 2.13
CA TRP A 143 -9.52 -5.21 2.92
C TRP A 143 -10.45 -4.81 4.07
N GLU A 144 -10.35 -3.57 4.57
CA GLU A 144 -11.06 -3.11 5.78
C GLU A 144 -12.52 -2.68 5.57
N SER A 145 -13.06 -2.77 4.35
CA SER A 145 -14.44 -2.37 4.12
C SER A 145 -15.37 -3.56 3.87
N GLU A 146 -16.42 -3.70 4.69
CA GLU A 146 -17.55 -4.63 4.47
C GLU A 146 -18.33 -4.34 3.15
N THR A 147 -17.94 -3.29 2.42
CA THR A 147 -18.42 -2.88 1.08
C THR A 147 -17.30 -2.83 0.03
N GLY A 148 -16.17 -3.50 0.32
CA GLY A 148 -14.94 -3.76 -0.44
C GLY A 148 -14.64 -2.89 -1.67
N GLU A 149 -15.39 -3.14 -2.74
CA GLU A 149 -15.07 -2.62 -4.06
C GLU A 149 -15.34 -1.12 -4.23
N SER A 150 -16.41 -0.60 -3.62
CA SER A 150 -16.81 0.82 -3.76
C SER A 150 -15.86 1.77 -3.02
N ASN A 151 -15.40 1.35 -1.83
CA ASN A 151 -14.48 2.16 -1.04
C ASN A 151 -13.06 2.11 -1.61
N ARG A 152 -12.60 0.96 -2.09
CA ARG A 152 -11.32 0.85 -2.81
C ARG A 152 -11.26 1.79 -4.01
N ARG A 153 -12.30 1.76 -4.86
CA ARG A 153 -12.37 2.65 -6.04
C ARG A 153 -12.33 4.13 -5.63
N THR A 154 -13.10 4.50 -4.60
CA THR A 154 -13.13 5.86 -4.07
C THR A 154 -11.76 6.30 -3.57
N PHE A 155 -11.10 5.44 -2.79
CA PHE A 155 -9.78 5.68 -2.25
C PHE A 155 -8.75 5.85 -3.37
N CYS A 156 -8.70 4.93 -4.35
CA CYS A 156 -7.78 5.02 -5.48
C CYS A 156 -7.97 6.32 -6.27
N ILE A 157 -9.22 6.71 -6.56
CA ILE A 157 -9.52 8.00 -7.22
C ILE A 157 -9.02 9.18 -6.39
N ALA A 158 -9.23 9.17 -5.07
CA ALA A 158 -8.75 10.22 -4.18
C ALA A 158 -7.22 10.27 -4.13
N TYR A 159 -6.56 9.11 -4.12
CA TYR A 159 -5.11 8.97 -4.10
C TYR A 159 -4.48 9.53 -5.38
N LEU A 160 -5.00 9.13 -6.55
CA LEU A 160 -4.53 9.62 -7.84
C LEU A 160 -4.71 11.14 -7.96
N ARG A 161 -5.82 11.69 -7.45
CA ARG A 161 -6.04 13.14 -7.37
C ARG A 161 -5.06 13.84 -6.44
N ALA A 162 -4.80 13.26 -5.26
CA ALA A 162 -3.84 13.81 -4.30
C ALA A 162 -2.41 13.81 -4.84
N ARG A 163 -2.04 12.78 -5.62
CA ARG A 163 -0.77 12.70 -6.37
C ARG A 163 -0.68 13.70 -7.52
N GLY A 164 -1.79 14.33 -7.93
CA GLY A 164 -1.82 15.30 -9.03
C GLY A 164 -1.59 14.67 -10.41
N VAL A 165 -1.75 13.35 -10.54
CA VAL A 165 -1.53 12.63 -11.80
C VAL A 165 -2.80 12.60 -12.65
N THR A 166 -2.64 12.59 -13.97
CA THR A 166 -3.75 12.32 -14.89
C THR A 166 -3.99 10.82 -14.95
N PHE A 167 -5.25 10.38 -14.83
CA PHE A 167 -5.58 8.96 -14.79
C PHE A 167 -6.87 8.63 -15.53
N ASN A 168 -6.99 7.39 -15.99
CA ASN A 168 -8.17 6.84 -16.66
C ASN A 168 -8.82 5.74 -15.79
N GLN A 169 -9.73 4.95 -16.33
CA GLN A 169 -10.36 3.87 -15.56
C GLN A 169 -9.42 2.69 -15.25
N SER A 170 -8.45 2.35 -16.11
CA SER A 170 -7.52 1.25 -15.86
C SER A 170 -6.57 1.58 -14.71
N GLU A 171 -6.22 2.85 -14.53
CA GLU A 171 -5.41 3.34 -13.41
C GLU A 171 -6.11 3.25 -12.05
N VAL A 172 -7.45 3.16 -12.02
CA VAL A 172 -8.20 2.99 -10.77
C VAL A 172 -8.20 1.53 -10.30
N SER A 173 -7.97 0.58 -11.20
CA SER A 173 -7.81 -0.85 -10.91
C SER A 173 -6.34 -1.18 -10.61
N ILE A 174 -5.87 -0.70 -9.45
CA ILE A 174 -4.45 -0.73 -9.06
C ILE A 174 -3.93 -2.15 -8.69
N ASP A 175 -4.84 -3.06 -8.34
CA ASP A 175 -4.52 -4.28 -7.57
C ASP A 175 -4.83 -5.60 -8.27
N TRP A 176 -4.98 -5.64 -9.59
CA TRP A 176 -5.35 -6.84 -10.38
C TRP A 176 -6.86 -7.16 -10.48
N GLN A 177 -7.17 -7.96 -11.50
CA GLN A 177 -8.46 -8.64 -11.69
C GLN A 177 -8.55 -9.86 -10.79
#